data_AF-A0A1M4XY30-F1
#
_entry.id   AF-A0A1M4XY30-F1
#
_cell.length_a   1.000
_cell.length_b   1.000
_cell.length_c   1.000
_cell.angle_alpha   90.00
_cell.angle_beta   90.00
_cell.angle_gamma   90.00
#
_symmetry.space_group_name_H-M   'P 1'
#
loop_
_entity.id
_entity.type
_entity.pdbx_description
1 polymer ?
#
loop_
_entity_poly.entity_id
_entity_poly.type
_entity_poly.pdbx_seq_one_letter_code
_entity_poly.pdbx_strand_id
1 'polypeptide(L)'
;MNKNNSDFTIPKEIKDFIDNLNLDLANIQILGSNIFILANLISIRSAKEDKQKIYEKKAGVPVTVKPAETAYKASTLSLLAIYIFAIVAERSLIEQRDEINSGISRDSITPYEKIFNSSLLNIIAGNMRLEAIEELLRVSESEETLI
;
A
#
# COMPACT_ATOMS: atom_id res chain seq x y z
N MET A 1 -5.34 30.18 -8.23
CA MET A 1 -5.56 28.82 -7.68
C MET A 1 -4.96 27.84 -8.67
N ASN A 2 -3.82 27.23 -8.35
CA ASN A 2 -3.18 26.23 -9.21
C ASN A 2 -4.00 24.94 -9.20
N LYS A 3 -4.63 24.63 -10.34
CA LYS A 3 -5.15 23.30 -10.65
C LYS A 3 -3.99 22.43 -11.12
N ASN A 4 -3.26 21.85 -10.18
CA ASN A 4 -2.46 20.66 -10.42
C ASN A 4 -2.98 19.57 -9.47
N ASN A 5 -4.23 19.17 -9.64
CA ASN A 5 -4.59 17.81 -9.28
C ASN A 5 -4.00 16.98 -10.42
N SER A 6 -2.83 16.38 -10.20
CA SER A 6 -2.54 15.15 -10.93
C SER A 6 -3.74 14.25 -10.66
N ASP A 7 -4.50 13.92 -11.69
CA ASP A 7 -5.58 12.95 -11.59
C ASP A 7 -4.94 11.60 -11.30
N PHE A 8 -4.65 11.37 -10.02
CA PHE A 8 -4.10 10.13 -9.54
C PHE A 8 -5.19 9.08 -9.75
N THR A 9 -4.93 8.19 -10.70
CA THR A 9 -5.82 7.09 -11.06
C THR A 9 -5.18 5.79 -10.64
N ILE A 10 -6.02 4.82 -10.26
CA ILE A 10 -5.56 3.48 -9.91
C ILE A 10 -4.93 2.87 -11.19
N PRO A 11 -3.70 2.33 -11.12
CA PRO A 11 -3.04 1.72 -12.25
C PRO A 11 -3.92 0.65 -12.91
N LYS A 12 -4.02 0.70 -14.24
CA LYS A 12 -4.90 -0.19 -15.00
C LYS A 12 -4.57 -1.66 -14.77
N GLU A 13 -3.28 -1.98 -14.68
CA GLU A 13 -2.79 -3.34 -14.47
C GLU A 13 -3.31 -3.94 -13.16
N ILE A 14 -3.40 -3.13 -12.10
CA ILE A 14 -3.93 -3.57 -10.81
C ILE A 14 -5.45 -3.75 -10.89
N LYS A 15 -6.14 -2.81 -11.57
CA LYS A 15 -7.59 -2.90 -11.77
C LYS A 15 -7.95 -4.15 -12.58
N ASP A 16 -7.31 -4.37 -13.72
CA ASP A 16 -7.49 -5.55 -14.57
C ASP A 16 -7.19 -6.84 -13.80
N PHE A 17 -6.13 -6.87 -12.97
CA PHE A 17 -5.83 -8.03 -12.12
C PHE A 17 -6.98 -8.34 -11.15
N ILE A 18 -7.50 -7.35 -10.42
CA ILE A 18 -8.58 -7.54 -9.45
C ILE A 18 -9.89 -7.92 -10.14
N ASP A 19 -10.20 -7.30 -11.28
CA ASP A 19 -11.38 -7.62 -12.08
C ASP A 19 -11.36 -9.09 -12.54
N ASN A 20 -10.17 -9.59 -12.94
CA ASN A 20 -9.99 -10.98 -13.37
C ASN A 20 -10.13 -12.02 -12.24
N LEU A 21 -10.07 -11.64 -10.97
CA LEU A 21 -10.31 -12.56 -9.86
C LEU A 21 -11.78 -12.97 -9.71
N ASN A 22 -12.69 -12.22 -10.35
CA ASN A 22 -14.14 -12.46 -10.32
C ASN A 22 -14.69 -12.63 -8.89
N LEU A 23 -14.21 -11.78 -7.98
CA LEU A 23 -14.63 -11.74 -6.58
C LEU A 23 -15.70 -10.66 -6.39
N ASP A 24 -16.64 -10.90 -5.48
CA ASP A 24 -17.53 -9.85 -4.99
C ASP A 24 -16.76 -8.80 -4.17
N LEU A 25 -17.40 -7.66 -3.94
CA LEU A 25 -16.80 -6.51 -3.27
C LEU A 25 -16.28 -6.84 -1.86
N ALA A 26 -17.02 -7.64 -1.10
CA ALA A 26 -16.63 -8.04 0.26
C ALA A 26 -15.39 -8.94 0.24
N ASN A 27 -15.32 -9.87 -0.70
CA ASN A 27 -14.18 -10.76 -0.88
C ASN A 27 -12.93 -10.02 -1.38
N ILE A 28 -13.08 -8.99 -2.22
CA ILE A 28 -11.96 -8.10 -2.60
C ILE A 28 -11.44 -7.35 -1.35
N GLN A 29 -12.34 -6.87 -0.49
CA GLN A 29 -11.92 -6.20 0.74
C GLN A 29 -11.21 -7.15 1.72
N ILE A 30 -11.67 -8.40 1.83
CA ILE A 30 -10.99 -9.44 2.62
C ILE A 30 -9.59 -9.72 2.06
N LEU A 31 -9.46 -9.84 0.73
CA LEU A 31 -8.16 -10.01 0.07
C LEU A 31 -7.20 -8.86 0.41
N GLY A 32 -7.64 -7.61 0.24
CA GLY A 32 -6.84 -6.43 0.58
C GLY A 32 -6.42 -6.43 2.06
N SER A 33 -7.33 -6.79 2.96
CA SER A 33 -7.07 -6.89 4.39
C SER A 33 -6.02 -7.94 4.73
N ASN A 34 -6.09 -9.13 4.12
CA ASN A 34 -5.12 -10.20 4.32
C ASN A 34 -3.72 -9.79 3.84
N ILE A 35 -3.62 -9.15 2.67
CA ILE A 35 -2.35 -8.63 2.14
C ILE A 35 -1.79 -7.56 3.08
N PHE A 36 -2.63 -6.66 3.58
CA PHE A 36 -2.21 -5.61 4.51
C PHE A 36 -1.69 -6.17 5.83
N ILE A 37 -2.35 -7.19 6.39
CA ILE A 37 -1.90 -7.88 7.61
C ILE A 37 -0.54 -8.53 7.37
N LEU A 38 -0.37 -9.25 6.26
CA LEU A 38 0.90 -9.87 5.89
C LEU A 38 2.02 -8.83 5.75
N ALA A 39 1.73 -7.70 5.11
CA ALA A 39 2.67 -6.60 4.96
C ALA A 39 3.14 -6.04 6.31
N ASN A 40 2.22 -5.87 7.27
CA ASN A 40 2.56 -5.42 8.62
C ASN A 40 3.42 -6.45 9.38
N LEU A 41 3.15 -7.74 9.23
CA LEU A 41 3.98 -8.80 9.82
C LEU A 41 5.43 -8.77 9.28
N ILE A 42 5.59 -8.54 7.97
CA ILE A 42 6.90 -8.41 7.33
C ILE A 42 7.59 -7.11 7.80
N SER A 43 6.86 -6.01 7.97
CA SER A 43 7.40 -4.76 8.50
C SER A 43 7.92 -4.93 9.94
N ILE A 44 7.18 -5.64 10.80
CA ILE A 44 7.62 -5.99 12.16
C ILE A 44 8.90 -6.84 12.11
N ARG A 45 8.99 -7.79 11.17
CA ARG A 45 10.21 -8.57 10.95
C ARG A 45 11.39 -7.69 10.53
N SER A 46 11.19 -6.76 9.60
CA SER A 46 12.24 -5.80 9.20
C SER A 46 12.77 -5.01 10.41
N ALA A 47 11.88 -4.52 11.28
CA ALA A 47 12.31 -3.80 12.49
C ALA A 47 13.11 -4.68 13.48
N LYS A 48 12.82 -5.98 13.53
CA LYS A 48 13.62 -6.95 14.31
C LYS A 48 14.99 -7.18 13.67
N GLU A 49 15.03 -7.33 12.35
CA GLU A 49 16.27 -7.47 11.59
C GLU A 49 17.15 -6.22 11.73
N ASP A 50 16.57 -5.02 11.79
CA ASP A 50 17.33 -3.79 12.01
C ASP A 50 18.05 -3.79 13.37
N LYS A 51 17.35 -4.20 14.44
CA LYS A 51 17.97 -4.42 15.76
C LYS A 51 19.07 -5.47 15.70
N GLN A 52 18.84 -6.58 15.00
CA GLN A 52 19.84 -7.64 14.85
C GLN A 52 21.09 -7.11 14.12
N LYS A 53 20.94 -6.37 13.02
CA LYS A 53 22.05 -5.74 12.30
C LYS A 53 22.90 -4.86 13.21
N ILE A 54 22.26 -4.07 14.09
CA ILE A 54 22.97 -3.24 15.07
C ILE A 54 23.77 -4.09 16.06
N TYR A 55 23.19 -5.19 16.56
CA TYR A 55 23.90 -6.09 17.48
C TYR A 55 25.06 -6.81 16.80
N GLU A 56 24.89 -7.29 15.57
CA GLU A 56 25.95 -7.93 14.77
C GLU A 56 27.13 -6.98 14.54
N LYS A 57 26.84 -5.73 14.10
CA LYS A 57 27.85 -4.67 13.95
C LYS A 57 28.59 -4.39 15.27
N LYS A 58 27.88 -4.32 16.40
CA LYS A 58 28.50 -4.06 17.73
C LYS A 58 29.34 -5.24 18.24
N ALA A 59 28.95 -6.47 17.91
CA ALA A 59 29.68 -7.67 18.29
C ALA A 59 30.90 -7.95 17.40
N GLY A 60 31.06 -7.20 16.29
CA GLY A 60 32.14 -7.43 15.32
C GLY A 60 31.98 -8.73 14.54
N VAL A 61 30.76 -9.25 14.43
CA VAL A 61 30.45 -10.45 13.64
C VAL A 61 29.92 -10.04 12.26
N PRO A 62 30.05 -10.91 11.23
CA PRO A 62 29.47 -10.63 9.92
C PRO A 62 27.98 -10.34 10.01
N VAL A 63 27.52 -9.28 9.34
CA VAL A 63 26.10 -8.94 9.26
C VAL A 63 25.42 -9.96 8.36
N THR A 64 24.33 -10.57 8.83
CA THR A 64 23.63 -11.65 8.11
C THR A 64 22.24 -11.25 7.60
N VAL A 65 21.71 -10.12 8.07
CA VAL A 65 20.35 -9.66 7.78
C VAL A 65 20.34 -8.41 6.92
N LYS A 66 19.27 -8.26 6.12
CA LYS A 66 19.06 -7.14 5.20
C LYS A 66 17.72 -6.42 5.49
N PRO A 67 17.67 -5.58 6.53
CA PRO A 67 16.41 -4.96 6.99
C PRO A 67 15.72 -4.09 5.94
N ALA A 68 16.51 -3.37 5.12
CA ALA A 68 16.01 -2.51 4.06
C ALA A 68 15.29 -3.31 2.95
N GLU A 69 15.82 -4.47 2.58
CA GLU A 69 15.19 -5.37 1.60
C GLU A 69 13.86 -5.92 2.13
N THR A 70 13.82 -6.30 3.42
CA THR A 70 12.59 -6.75 4.08
C THR A 70 11.57 -5.61 4.21
N ALA A 71 12.02 -4.38 4.51
CA ALA A 71 11.17 -3.19 4.55
C ALA A 71 10.58 -2.88 3.17
N TYR A 72 11.37 -3.04 2.10
CA TYR A 72 10.91 -2.84 0.73
C TYR A 72 9.77 -3.79 0.39
N LYS A 73 9.95 -5.09 0.63
CA LYS A 73 8.92 -6.12 0.43
C LYS A 73 7.63 -5.82 1.21
N ALA A 74 7.75 -5.39 2.47
CA ALA A 74 6.61 -5.01 3.30
C ALA A 74 5.86 -3.80 2.72
N SER A 75 6.58 -2.79 2.24
CA SER A 75 6.00 -1.58 1.68
C SER A 75 5.33 -1.81 0.33
N THR A 76 5.91 -2.65 -0.54
CA THR A 76 5.27 -3.07 -1.80
C THR A 76 3.94 -3.77 -1.54
N LEU A 77 3.89 -4.71 -0.59
CA LEU A 77 2.65 -5.41 -0.22
C LEU A 77 1.63 -4.46 0.42
N SER A 78 2.09 -3.54 1.27
CA SER A 78 1.20 -2.51 1.86
C SER A 78 0.57 -1.64 0.77
N LEU A 79 1.37 -1.21 -0.21
CA LEU A 79 0.90 -0.39 -1.32
C LEU A 79 -0.11 -1.15 -2.20
N LEU A 80 0.14 -2.43 -2.49
CA LEU A 80 -0.82 -3.28 -3.19
C LEU A 80 -2.16 -3.38 -2.44
N ALA A 81 -2.13 -3.59 -1.13
CA ALA A 81 -3.35 -3.62 -0.32
C ALA A 81 -4.09 -2.28 -0.35
N ILE A 82 -3.37 -1.15 -0.29
CA ILE A 82 -3.97 0.18 -0.39
C ILE A 82 -4.64 0.38 -1.75
N TYR A 83 -4.04 -0.08 -2.85
CA TYR A 83 -4.69 -0.06 -4.16
C TYR A 83 -5.98 -0.88 -4.18
N ILE A 84 -5.99 -2.06 -3.57
CA ILE A 84 -7.18 -2.90 -3.46
C ILE A 84 -8.29 -2.17 -2.68
N PHE A 85 -7.96 -1.52 -1.56
CA PHE A 85 -8.93 -0.73 -0.80
C PHE A 85 -9.47 0.46 -1.60
N ALA A 86 -8.64 1.10 -2.43
CA ALA A 86 -9.10 2.16 -3.32
C ALA A 86 -10.07 1.65 -4.39
N ILE A 87 -9.84 0.45 -4.94
CA ILE A 87 -10.79 -0.20 -5.87
C ILE A 87 -12.11 -0.48 -5.17
N VAL A 88 -12.08 -1.01 -3.94
CA VAL A 88 -13.30 -1.25 -3.16
C VAL A 88 -14.05 0.06 -2.93
N ALA A 89 -13.34 1.11 -2.50
CA ALA A 89 -13.94 2.42 -2.26
C ALA A 89 -14.52 3.05 -3.54
N GLU A 90 -13.85 2.90 -4.68
CA GLU A 90 -14.35 3.34 -5.99
C GLU A 90 -15.67 2.64 -6.33
N ARG A 91 -15.71 1.31 -6.22
CA ARG A 91 -16.90 0.51 -6.54
C ARG A 91 -18.06 0.82 -5.60
N SER A 92 -17.82 0.91 -4.29
CA SER A 92 -18.86 1.33 -3.33
C SER A 92 -19.42 2.72 -3.63
N LEU A 93 -18.56 3.66 -4.05
CA LEU A 93 -18.99 5.00 -4.45
C LEU A 93 -19.88 4.96 -5.70
N ILE A 94 -19.53 4.14 -6.68
CA ILE A 94 -20.32 3.97 -7.92
C ILE A 94 -21.67 3.31 -7.59
N GLU A 95 -21.68 2.21 -6.84
CA GLU A 95 -22.91 1.52 -6.41
C GLU A 95 -23.86 2.50 -5.68
N GLN A 96 -23.35 3.28 -4.73
CA GLN A 96 -24.16 4.26 -4.02
C GLN A 96 -24.68 5.38 -4.95
N ARG A 97 -23.88 5.84 -5.93
CA ARG A 97 -24.34 6.83 -6.93
C ARG A 97 -25.48 6.25 -7.77
N ASP A 98 -25.37 5.01 -8.19
CA ASP A 98 -26.38 4.34 -9.00
C ASP A 98 -27.67 4.11 -8.20
N GLU A 99 -27.57 3.73 -6.92
CA GLU A 99 -28.73 3.62 -6.02
C GLU A 99 -29.45 4.96 -5.81
N ILE A 100 -28.71 6.06 -5.67
CA ILE A 100 -29.30 7.41 -5.54
C ILE A 100 -29.97 7.82 -6.86
N ASN A 101 -29.30 7.62 -7.99
CA ASN A 101 -29.83 7.98 -9.32
C ASN A 101 -31.08 7.18 -9.70
N SER A 102 -31.16 5.92 -9.26
CA SER A 102 -32.33 5.06 -9.45
C SER A 102 -33.43 5.26 -8.40
N GLY A 103 -33.20 6.12 -7.39
CA GLY A 103 -34.15 6.41 -6.33
C GLY A 103 -34.31 5.29 -5.29
N ILE A 104 -33.42 4.29 -5.30
CA ILE A 104 -33.37 3.18 -4.34
C ILE A 104 -32.90 3.69 -2.98
N SER A 105 -31.89 4.57 -2.95
CA SER A 105 -31.34 5.15 -1.72
C SER A 105 -31.51 6.66 -1.69
N ARG A 106 -31.64 7.21 -0.48
CA ARG A 106 -31.59 8.66 -0.18
C ARG A 106 -30.41 9.02 0.72
N ASP A 107 -29.51 8.08 0.94
CA ASP A 107 -28.36 8.27 1.81
C ASP A 107 -27.40 9.29 1.19
N SER A 108 -26.63 9.95 2.06
CA SER A 108 -25.63 10.91 1.60
C SER A 108 -24.50 10.19 0.87
N ILE A 109 -24.11 10.69 -0.30
CA ILE A 109 -22.94 10.20 -1.04
C ILE A 109 -21.60 10.62 -0.40
N THR A 110 -21.62 11.65 0.44
CA THR A 110 -20.42 12.29 0.99
C THR A 110 -19.49 11.35 1.79
N PRO A 111 -19.98 10.40 2.62
CA PRO A 111 -19.11 9.44 3.29
C PRO A 111 -18.31 8.57 2.31
N TYR A 112 -18.94 8.11 1.22
CA TYR A 112 -18.28 7.30 0.19
C TYR A 112 -17.20 8.10 -0.56
N GLU A 113 -17.49 9.36 -0.88
CA GLU A 113 -16.50 10.26 -1.50
C GLU A 113 -15.30 10.52 -0.58
N LYS A 114 -15.55 10.69 0.73
CA LYS A 114 -14.47 10.86 1.72
C LYS A 114 -13.59 9.60 1.82
N ILE A 115 -14.19 8.42 1.85
CA ILE A 115 -13.45 7.15 1.90
C ILE A 115 -12.61 6.97 0.63
N PHE A 116 -13.19 7.22 -0.55
CA PHE A 116 -12.49 7.12 -1.82
C PHE A 116 -11.31 8.11 -1.89
N ASN A 117 -11.55 9.40 -1.59
CA ASN A 117 -10.50 10.41 -1.59
C ASN A 117 -9.39 10.12 -0.58
N SER A 118 -9.73 9.63 0.61
CA SER A 118 -8.74 9.19 1.60
C SER A 118 -7.90 8.01 1.09
N SER A 119 -8.49 7.12 0.31
CA SER A 119 -7.77 5.99 -0.29
C SER A 119 -6.75 6.46 -1.34
N LEU A 120 -7.10 7.46 -2.16
CA LEU A 120 -6.15 8.08 -3.10
C LEU A 120 -4.98 8.75 -2.37
N LEU A 121 -5.25 9.48 -1.29
CA LEU A 121 -4.19 10.08 -0.46
C LEU A 121 -3.27 9.01 0.16
N ASN A 122 -3.83 7.89 0.61
CA ASN A 122 -3.02 6.77 1.11
C ASN A 122 -2.14 6.15 0.04
N ILE A 123 -2.60 6.10 -1.22
CA ILE A 123 -1.77 5.63 -2.33
C ILE A 123 -0.59 6.59 -2.56
N ILE A 124 -0.83 7.90 -2.59
CA ILE A 124 0.23 8.90 -2.75
C ILE A 124 1.27 8.75 -1.62
N ALA A 125 0.81 8.69 -0.37
CA ALA A 125 1.68 8.48 0.78
C ALA A 125 2.44 7.14 0.72
N GLY A 126 1.79 6.09 0.21
CA GLY A 126 2.38 4.77 0.02
C GLY A 126 3.51 4.76 -1.02
N ASN A 127 3.32 5.44 -2.15
CA ASN A 127 4.37 5.59 -3.18
C ASN A 127 5.57 6.37 -2.63
N MET A 128 5.34 7.51 -1.96
CA MET A 128 6.42 8.29 -1.32
C MET A 128 7.21 7.45 -0.30
N ARG A 129 6.52 6.60 0.46
CA ARG A 129 7.17 5.69 1.41
C ARG A 129 8.01 4.64 0.68
N LEU A 130 7.52 4.09 -0.43
CA LEU A 130 8.25 3.10 -1.21
C LEU A 130 9.52 3.72 -1.81
N GLU A 131 9.43 4.90 -2.41
CA GLU A 131 10.57 5.67 -2.94
C GLU A 131 11.64 5.90 -1.85
N ALA A 132 11.24 6.36 -0.67
CA ALA A 132 12.17 6.56 0.44
C ALA A 132 12.87 5.26 0.88
N ILE A 133 12.19 4.12 0.81
CA ILE A 133 12.78 2.82 1.15
C ILE A 133 13.71 2.32 0.05
N GLU A 134 13.41 2.59 -1.22
CA GLU A 134 14.34 2.31 -2.33
C GLU A 134 15.64 3.10 -2.18
N GLU A 135 15.57 4.36 -1.75
CA GLU A 135 16.74 5.15 -1.42
C GLU A 135 17.56 4.52 -0.28
N LEU A 136 16.90 4.08 0.80
CA LEU A 136 17.56 3.38 1.91
C LEU A 136 18.21 2.06 1.46
N LEU A 137 17.57 1.33 0.54
CA LEU A 137 18.10 0.09 -0.01
C LEU A 137 19.41 0.34 -0.77
N ARG A 138 19.44 1.34 -1.65
CA ARG A 138 20.64 1.74 -2.39
C ARG A 138 21.79 2.16 -1.47
N VAL A 139 21.48 2.92 -0.41
CA VAL A 139 22.49 3.29 0.60
C VAL A 139 23.03 2.03 1.29
N SER A 140 22.16 1.08 1.65
CA SER A 140 22.59 -0.15 2.32
C SER A 140 23.48 -1.04 1.45
N GLU A 141 23.23 -1.11 0.15
CA GLU A 141 24.07 -1.85 -0.80
C GLU A 141 25.44 -1.17 -0.97
N SER A 142 25.47 0.17 -1.03
CA SER A 142 26.73 0.92 -1.13
C SER A 142 27.62 0.78 0.11
N GLU A 143 27.03 0.71 1.31
CA GLU A 143 27.75 0.42 2.55
C GLU A 143 28.37 -0.98 2.51
N GLU A 144 27.67 -1.98 1.96
CA GLU A 144 28.20 -3.35 1.83
C GLU A 144 29.36 -3.44 0.82
N THR A 145 29.47 -2.50 -0.14
CA THR A 145 30.53 -2.54 -1.18
C THR A 145 31.85 -1.89 -0.74
N LEU A 146 31.84 -1.12 0.36
CA LEU A 146 32.99 -0.36 0.87
C LEU A 146 33.77 -1.09 1.98
N ILE A 147 33.39 -2.33 2.31
CA ILE A 147 34.00 -3.16 3.36
C ILE A 147 34.85 -4.27 2.74
#